data_AF-A0A928P515-F1
#
_entry.id   AF-A0A928P515-F1
#
_cell.length_a   1.000
_cell.length_b   1.000
_cell.length_c   1.000
_cell.angle_alpha   90.00
_cell.angle_beta   90.00
_cell.angle_gamma   90.00
#
_symmetry.space_group_name_H-M   'P 1'
#
loop_
_entity.id
_entity.type
_entity.pdbx_description
1 polymer ?
#
loop_
_entity_poly.entity_id
_entity_poly.type
_entity_poly.pdbx_seq_one_letter_code
_entity_poly.pdbx_strand_id
1 'polypeptide(L)'
;MQENIKEQIIKYKTNILRARFNLLFMVILSVVNVMSVYFSHNAIMPFSSAISTYSTYFGVLISKEQGSEGIFMFIGLLIAAIILGALLLCYYKSKNNPLFFIIAMVIIIIDTIVLLAVFAINAFASTLLFVDLIIHIMTIFYLRSALKSHKQLGVIDTLSYESILSNVDEEPLEDDDNSSVNLEISTPVCKYIDEGDEPIVCGEYEELDVFVVIRNKNAELVINGYVCDAIELTHNDEYELCAIVNNIEFNFQYKRNYGGEAMYLYAENELIDSLIIDF
;
A
#
# COMPACT_ATOMS: atom_id res chain seq x y z
N MET A 1 -15.99 2.04 23.36
CA MET A 1 -14.52 1.82 23.18
C MET A 1 -14.19 1.49 21.72
N GLN A 2 -14.89 0.54 21.09
CA GLN A 2 -14.66 0.17 19.68
C GLN A 2 -14.86 1.31 18.66
N GLU A 3 -15.82 2.22 18.89
CA GLU A 3 -16.04 3.39 18.01
C GLU A 3 -14.81 4.31 17.91
N ASN A 4 -14.07 4.48 19.01
CA ASN A 4 -12.84 5.29 19.07
C ASN A 4 -11.67 4.59 18.34
N ILE A 5 -11.63 3.26 18.34
CA ILE A 5 -10.62 2.47 17.62
C ILE A 5 -10.85 2.56 16.11
N LYS A 6 -12.10 2.44 15.64
CA LYS A 6 -12.48 2.61 14.23
C LYS A 6 -12.08 3.99 13.70
N GLU A 7 -12.37 5.06 14.44
CA GLU A 7 -11.93 6.42 14.08
C GLU A 7 -10.40 6.53 13.96
N GLN A 8 -9.65 5.91 14.87
CA GLN A 8 -8.18 5.93 14.83
C GLN A 8 -7.64 5.19 13.60
N ILE A 9 -8.19 4.02 13.26
CA ILE A 9 -7.80 3.27 12.06
C ILE A 9 -8.03 4.11 10.80
N ILE A 10 -9.21 4.73 10.67
CA ILE A 10 -9.53 5.60 9.54
C ILE A 10 -8.52 6.76 9.44
N LYS A 11 -8.19 7.39 10.57
CA LYS A 11 -7.22 8.48 10.63
C LYS A 11 -5.83 8.03 10.16
N TYR A 12 -5.37 6.85 10.58
CA TYR A 12 -4.06 6.32 10.18
C TYR A 12 -4.02 5.95 8.69
N LYS A 13 -5.06 5.26 8.18
CA LYS A 13 -5.20 4.96 6.74
C LYS A 13 -5.23 6.25 5.90
N THR A 14 -5.95 7.27 6.37
CA THR A 14 -6.01 8.59 5.72
C THR A 14 -4.64 9.27 5.65
N ASN A 15 -3.83 9.20 6.72
CA ASN A 15 -2.49 9.78 6.72
C ASN A 15 -1.56 9.09 5.72
N ILE A 16 -1.64 7.76 5.61
CA ILE A 16 -0.89 6.98 4.62
C ILE A 16 -1.30 7.39 3.20
N LEU A 17 -2.61 7.49 2.93
CA LEU A 17 -3.12 7.95 1.64
C LEU A 17 -2.66 9.36 1.30
N ARG A 18 -2.74 10.32 2.24
CA ARG A 18 -2.27 11.69 2.04
C ARG A 18 -0.80 11.74 1.65
N ALA A 19 0.05 10.95 2.31
CA ALA A 19 1.48 10.89 1.97
C ALA A 19 1.71 10.34 0.56
N ARG A 20 0.99 9.28 0.17
CA ARG A 20 1.09 8.69 -1.17
C ARG A 20 0.62 9.66 -2.25
N PHE A 21 -0.52 10.32 -2.05
CA PHE A 21 -1.03 11.31 -3.00
C PHE A 21 -0.10 12.51 -3.11
N ASN A 22 0.46 12.98 -1.98
CA ASN A 22 1.41 14.09 -2.01
C ASN A 22 2.71 13.71 -2.74
N LEU A 23 3.22 12.49 -2.55
CA LEU A 23 4.37 11.98 -3.29
C LEU A 23 4.08 11.90 -4.80
N LEU A 24 2.93 11.35 -5.18
CA LEU A 24 2.50 11.28 -6.58
C LEU A 24 2.34 12.67 -7.21
N PHE A 25 1.72 13.60 -6.48
CA PHE A 25 1.54 14.98 -6.92
C PHE A 25 2.89 15.65 -7.23
N MET A 26 3.88 15.49 -6.34
CA MET A 26 5.23 15.99 -6.56
C MET A 26 5.88 15.37 -7.79
N VAL A 27 5.73 14.05 -8.01
CA VAL A 27 6.26 13.37 -9.21
C VAL A 27 5.62 13.93 -10.48
N ILE A 28 4.29 14.06 -10.52
CA ILE A 28 3.57 14.59 -11.69
C ILE A 28 4.06 16.01 -12.02
N LEU A 29 4.12 16.90 -11.04
CA LEU A 29 4.58 18.27 -11.26
C LEU A 29 6.04 18.33 -11.71
N SER A 30 6.87 17.42 -11.21
CA SER A 30 8.26 17.31 -11.66
C SER A 30 8.37 16.87 -13.11
N VAL A 31 7.55 15.92 -13.56
CA VAL A 31 7.49 15.52 -14.98
C VAL A 31 7.09 16.72 -15.84
N VAL A 32 6.05 17.46 -15.44
CA VAL A 32 5.62 18.66 -16.18
C VAL A 32 6.74 19.71 -16.24
N ASN A 33 7.49 19.88 -15.15
CA ASN A 33 8.63 20.79 -15.11
C ASN A 33 9.77 20.37 -16.02
N VAL A 34 10.19 19.11 -15.96
CA VAL A 34 11.22 18.56 -16.85
C VAL A 34 10.84 18.78 -18.31
N MET A 35 9.59 18.51 -18.67
CA MET A 35 9.09 18.77 -20.03
C MET A 35 9.07 20.27 -20.38
N SER A 36 8.66 21.12 -19.43
CA SER A 36 8.64 22.57 -19.63
C SER A 36 10.03 23.14 -19.87
N VAL A 37 11.03 22.68 -19.10
CA VAL A 37 12.44 23.04 -19.28
C VAL A 37 12.96 22.53 -20.62
N TYR A 38 12.64 21.29 -20.99
CA TYR A 38 13.07 20.68 -22.24
C TYR A 38 12.54 21.42 -23.48
N PHE A 39 11.24 21.74 -23.53
CA PHE A 39 10.63 22.38 -24.70
C PHE A 39 10.80 23.90 -24.69
N SER A 40 10.49 24.54 -23.56
CA SER A 40 10.34 26.00 -23.48
C SER A 40 11.60 26.70 -22.97
N HIS A 41 12.58 25.93 -22.48
CA HIS A 41 13.93 26.37 -22.09
C HIS A 41 14.04 27.42 -20.97
N ASN A 42 12.94 28.01 -20.51
CA ASN A 42 12.97 29.18 -19.62
C ASN A 42 11.97 29.13 -18.46
N ALA A 43 11.11 28.11 -18.37
CA ALA A 43 10.08 28.02 -17.34
C ALA A 43 10.41 26.92 -16.33
N ILE A 44 10.89 27.33 -15.15
CA ILE A 44 10.97 26.49 -13.96
C ILE A 44 9.78 26.86 -13.10
N MET A 45 8.81 25.95 -12.95
CA MET A 45 7.72 26.15 -12.00
C MET A 45 8.15 25.69 -10.60
N PRO A 46 7.58 26.27 -9.54
CA PRO A 46 7.67 25.65 -8.22
C PRO A 46 6.94 24.29 -8.20
N PHE A 47 7.01 23.59 -7.06
CA PHE A 47 6.35 22.32 -6.72
C PHE A 47 6.99 21.04 -7.27
N SER A 48 8.28 21.03 -7.58
CA SER A 48 8.94 19.87 -8.21
C SER A 48 10.17 19.37 -7.48
N SER A 49 10.66 18.19 -7.86
CA SER A 49 11.99 17.72 -7.48
C SER A 49 13.04 18.65 -8.06
N ALA A 50 13.86 19.22 -7.18
CA ALA A 50 14.93 20.11 -7.54
C ALA A 50 15.98 19.39 -8.39
N ILE A 51 16.36 18.17 -8.03
CA ILE A 51 17.38 17.41 -8.78
C ILE A 51 16.92 17.17 -10.20
N SER A 52 15.70 16.69 -10.41
CA SER A 52 15.19 16.41 -11.77
C SER A 52 15.08 17.68 -12.63
N THR A 53 14.53 18.76 -12.07
CA THR A 53 14.36 20.02 -12.79
C THR A 53 15.69 20.71 -13.10
N TYR A 54 16.58 20.83 -12.10
CA TYR A 54 17.85 21.54 -12.28
C TYR A 54 18.88 20.74 -13.08
N SER A 55 18.91 19.41 -12.97
CA SER A 55 19.77 18.59 -13.85
C SER A 55 19.37 18.75 -15.32
N THR A 56 18.08 18.77 -15.62
CA THR A 56 17.57 19.05 -16.98
C THR A 56 17.93 20.46 -17.41
N TYR A 57 17.72 21.47 -16.56
CA TYR A 57 18.02 22.87 -16.85
C TYR A 57 19.51 23.09 -17.16
N PHE A 58 20.41 22.60 -16.31
CA PHE A 58 21.85 22.73 -16.53
C PHE A 58 22.32 21.92 -17.75
N GLY A 59 21.76 20.73 -17.97
CA GLY A 59 22.07 19.91 -19.14
C GLY A 59 21.74 20.62 -20.45
N VAL A 60 20.57 21.27 -20.50
CA VAL A 60 20.13 22.10 -21.63
C VAL A 60 21.01 23.35 -21.80
N LEU A 61 21.30 24.06 -20.71
CA LEU A 61 22.12 25.27 -20.72
C LEU A 61 23.54 25.00 -21.26
N ILE A 62 24.23 24.00 -20.70
CA ILE A 62 25.59 23.63 -21.10
C ILE A 62 25.61 23.14 -22.56
N SER A 63 24.60 22.37 -22.98
CA SER A 63 24.52 21.91 -24.37
C SER A 63 24.43 23.06 -25.36
N LYS A 64 23.70 24.12 -25.01
CA LYS A 64 23.60 25.33 -25.83
C LYS A 64 24.89 26.13 -25.86
N GLU A 65 25.57 26.29 -24.72
CA GLU A 65 26.79 27.10 -24.62
C GLU A 65 27.99 26.44 -25.29
N GLN A 66 28.14 25.12 -25.17
CA GLN A 66 29.30 24.40 -25.70
C GLN A 66 29.12 23.93 -27.15
N GLY A 67 27.93 24.07 -27.74
CA GLY A 67 27.63 23.54 -29.07
C GLY A 67 27.78 22.02 -29.17
N SER A 68 27.83 21.31 -28.03
CA SER A 68 27.92 19.85 -27.98
C SER A 68 26.65 19.21 -28.55
N GLU A 69 26.74 18.00 -29.10
CA GLU A 69 25.66 17.25 -29.77
C GLU A 69 24.49 16.81 -28.83
N GLY A 70 24.19 17.56 -27.77
CA GLY A 70 23.11 17.25 -26.83
C GLY A 70 23.50 16.24 -25.74
N ILE A 71 24.78 15.91 -25.60
CA ILE A 71 25.26 14.94 -24.59
C ILE A 71 24.89 15.39 -23.18
N PHE A 72 25.14 16.66 -22.83
CA PHE A 72 24.81 17.17 -21.49
C PHE A 72 23.30 17.24 -21.25
N MET A 73 22.52 17.54 -22.29
CA MET A 73 21.05 17.49 -22.24
C MET A 73 20.57 16.06 -21.97
N PHE A 74 21.12 15.08 -22.66
CA PHE A 74 20.81 13.66 -22.44
C PHE A 74 21.15 13.22 -21.01
N ILE A 75 22.32 13.60 -20.50
CA ILE A 75 22.72 13.30 -19.11
C ILE A 75 21.74 13.93 -18.11
N GLY A 76 21.34 15.19 -18.31
CA GLY A 76 20.36 15.87 -17.46
C GLY A 76 19.01 15.15 -17.44
N LEU A 77 18.50 14.80 -18.62
CA LEU A 77 17.26 14.01 -18.78
C LEU A 77 17.36 12.63 -18.13
N LEU A 78 18.50 11.95 -18.26
CA LEU A 78 18.73 10.64 -17.67
C LEU A 78 18.69 10.70 -16.14
N ILE A 79 19.35 11.69 -15.54
CA ILE A 79 19.30 11.91 -14.08
C ILE A 79 17.86 12.19 -13.63
N ALA A 80 17.15 13.05 -14.34
CA ALA A 80 15.74 13.33 -14.05
C ALA A 80 14.88 12.06 -14.11
N ALA A 81 15.02 11.25 -15.16
CA ALA A 81 14.29 10.01 -15.32
C ALA A 81 14.58 9.01 -14.18
N ILE A 82 15.84 8.89 -13.76
CA ILE A 82 16.23 8.00 -12.65
C ILE A 82 15.57 8.44 -11.34
N ILE A 83 15.63 9.72 -11.00
CA ILE A 83 15.05 10.24 -9.75
C ILE A 83 13.52 10.11 -9.75
N LEU A 84 12.87 10.48 -10.85
CA LEU A 84 11.42 10.37 -10.97
C LEU A 84 10.96 8.92 -10.97
N GLY A 85 11.70 8.03 -11.64
CA GLY A 85 11.47 6.59 -11.60
C GLY A 85 11.58 6.01 -10.19
N ALA A 86 12.60 6.43 -9.43
CA ALA A 86 12.78 5.99 -8.03
C ALA A 86 11.64 6.48 -7.13
N LEU A 87 11.22 7.74 -7.25
CA LEU A 87 10.09 8.29 -6.49
C LEU A 87 8.77 7.61 -6.87
N LEU A 88 8.56 7.33 -8.16
CA LEU A 88 7.39 6.62 -8.65
C LEU A 88 7.37 5.15 -8.16
N LEU A 89 8.52 4.48 -8.15
CA LEU A 89 8.66 3.15 -7.56
C LEU A 89 8.31 3.17 -6.06
N CYS A 90 8.78 4.18 -5.32
CA CYS A 90 8.41 4.37 -3.93
C CYS A 90 6.90 4.57 -3.77
N TYR A 91 6.26 5.34 -4.64
CA TYR A 91 4.80 5.51 -4.63
C TYR A 91 4.05 4.17 -4.82
N TYR A 92 4.46 3.35 -5.79
CA TYR A 92 3.81 2.06 -6.05
C TYR A 92 4.01 1.08 -4.90
N LYS A 93 5.24 0.93 -4.41
CA LYS A 93 5.57 -0.07 -3.38
C LYS A 93 5.23 0.36 -1.95
N SER A 94 5.02 1.66 -1.70
CA SER A 94 4.60 2.18 -0.39
C SER A 94 3.20 1.74 0.04
N LYS A 95 2.39 1.12 -0.84
CA LYS A 95 1.09 0.55 -0.46
C LYS A 95 1.24 -0.57 0.58
N ASN A 96 2.22 -1.44 0.38
CA ASN A 96 2.36 -2.69 1.13
C ASN A 96 3.55 -2.67 2.09
N ASN A 97 4.54 -1.79 1.85
CA ASN A 97 5.77 -1.81 2.63
C ASN A 97 6.17 -0.40 3.10
N PRO A 98 6.20 -0.16 4.43
CA PRO A 98 6.54 1.15 4.99
C PRO A 98 8.00 1.57 4.72
N LEU A 99 8.90 0.63 4.39
CA LEU A 99 10.29 0.92 4.03
C LEU A 99 10.38 1.91 2.87
N PHE A 100 9.46 1.84 1.90
CA PHE A 100 9.46 2.74 0.75
C PHE A 100 9.12 4.19 1.13
N PHE A 101 8.41 4.44 2.24
CA PHE A 101 8.28 5.79 2.77
C PHE A 101 9.60 6.32 3.35
N ILE A 102 10.42 5.46 3.97
CA ILE A 102 11.76 5.83 4.45
C ILE A 102 12.66 6.18 3.26
N ILE A 103 12.68 5.32 2.23
CA ILE A 103 13.48 5.55 1.02
C ILE A 103 13.05 6.85 0.34
N ALA A 104 11.74 7.06 0.13
CA ALA A 104 11.22 8.30 -0.42
C ALA A 104 11.64 9.51 0.42
N MET A 105 11.56 9.41 1.75
CA MET A 105 11.97 10.50 2.65
C MET A 105 13.45 10.84 2.49
N VAL A 106 14.33 9.84 2.37
CA VAL A 106 15.76 10.07 2.13
C VAL A 106 15.99 10.78 0.80
N ILE A 107 15.32 10.32 -0.27
CA ILE A 107 15.43 10.96 -1.60
C ILE A 107 14.98 12.42 -1.52
N ILE A 108 13.84 12.71 -0.89
CA ILE A 108 13.31 14.06 -0.74
C ILE A 108 14.21 14.94 0.14
N ILE A 109 14.85 14.39 1.19
CA ILE A 109 15.82 15.14 1.99
C ILE A 109 17.03 15.55 1.13
N ILE A 110 17.58 14.62 0.36
CA ILE A 110 18.69 14.90 -0.55
C ILE A 110 18.28 15.96 -1.59
N ASP A 111 17.08 15.82 -2.16
CA ASP A 111 16.51 16.76 -3.12
C ASP A 111 16.32 18.17 -2.50
N THR A 112 15.90 18.24 -1.24
CA THR A 112 15.79 19.50 -0.47
C THR A 112 17.15 20.15 -0.23
N ILE A 113 18.20 19.37 0.02
CA ILE A 113 19.56 19.89 0.17
C ILE A 113 20.03 20.49 -1.15
N VAL A 114 19.76 19.83 -2.28
CA VAL A 114 20.09 20.35 -3.62
C VAL A 114 19.31 21.63 -3.90
N LEU A 115 18.03 21.67 -3.57
CA LEU A 115 17.21 22.88 -3.66
C LEU A 115 17.84 24.03 -2.87
N LEU A 116 18.25 23.78 -1.63
CA LEU A 116 18.86 24.80 -0.76
C LEU A 116 20.22 25.28 -1.31
N ALA A 117 21.02 24.37 -1.88
CA ALA A 117 22.28 24.72 -2.53
C ALA A 117 22.05 25.62 -3.75
N VAL A 118 21.09 25.28 -4.62
CA VAL A 118 20.71 26.11 -5.76
C VAL A 118 20.18 27.47 -5.30
N PHE A 119 19.41 27.48 -4.21
CA PHE A 119 18.87 28.70 -3.65
C PHE A 119 19.96 29.64 -3.12
N ALA A 120 20.97 29.09 -2.45
CA ALA A 120 22.12 29.83 -1.97
C ALA A 120 23.00 30.38 -3.11
N ILE A 121 23.25 29.56 -4.16
CA ILE A 121 24.03 29.98 -5.34
C ILE A 121 23.35 31.15 -6.07
N ASN A 122 22.02 31.12 -6.16
CA ASN A 122 21.23 32.19 -6.76
C ASN A 122 20.98 33.38 -5.81
N ALA A 123 21.76 33.50 -4.72
CA ALA A 123 21.69 34.60 -3.75
C ALA A 123 20.26 34.92 -3.26
N PHE A 124 19.42 33.90 -3.09
CA PHE A 124 18.03 34.04 -2.64
C PHE A 124 17.14 34.93 -3.54
N ALA A 125 17.52 35.12 -4.80
CA ALA A 125 16.87 36.08 -5.69
C ALA A 125 15.46 35.67 -6.13
N SER A 126 15.09 34.38 -6.05
CA SER A 126 13.80 33.87 -6.52
C SER A 126 12.86 33.54 -5.36
N THR A 127 11.75 34.28 -5.28
CA THR A 127 10.68 34.01 -4.30
C THR A 127 9.99 32.67 -4.53
N LEU A 128 10.01 32.15 -5.76
CA LEU A 128 9.41 30.86 -6.11
C LEU A 128 10.12 29.68 -5.42
N LEU A 129 11.40 29.84 -5.06
CA LEU A 129 12.15 28.79 -4.36
C LEU A 129 11.72 28.62 -2.90
N PHE A 130 11.15 29.65 -2.27
CA PHE A 130 10.51 29.48 -0.96
C PHE A 130 9.27 28.61 -1.03
N VAL A 131 8.49 28.73 -2.11
CA VAL A 131 7.31 27.90 -2.35
C VAL A 131 7.71 26.44 -2.54
N ASP A 132 8.76 26.18 -3.32
CA ASP A 132 9.36 24.84 -3.43
C ASP A 132 9.78 24.29 -2.08
N LEU A 133 10.48 25.09 -1.26
CA LEU A 133 10.95 24.65 0.05
C LEU A 133 9.80 24.26 0.98
N ILE A 134 8.71 25.03 1.00
CA ILE A 134 7.52 24.72 1.80
C ILE A 134 6.97 23.34 1.40
N ILE A 135 6.91 23.05 0.10
CA ILE A 135 6.35 21.81 -0.42
C ILE A 135 7.23 20.61 -0.08
N HIS A 136 8.56 20.77 -0.14
CA HIS A 136 9.48 19.73 0.31
C HIS A 136 9.30 19.42 1.81
N ILE A 137 9.19 20.46 2.64
CA ILE A 137 8.94 20.32 4.08
C ILE A 137 7.60 19.61 4.33
N MET A 138 6.54 20.00 3.61
CA MET A 138 5.23 19.34 3.70
C MET A 138 5.31 17.87 3.28
N THR A 139 6.03 17.56 2.21
CA THR A 139 6.25 16.18 1.76
C THR A 139 6.95 15.35 2.83
N ILE A 140 8.03 15.86 3.43
CA ILE A 140 8.74 15.19 4.52
C ILE A 140 7.80 14.98 5.72
N PHE A 141 6.99 15.98 6.07
CA PHE A 141 6.02 15.88 7.16
C PHE A 141 4.99 14.78 6.90
N TYR A 142 4.41 14.70 5.70
CA TYR A 142 3.44 13.66 5.36
C TYR A 142 4.07 12.27 5.35
N LEU A 143 5.26 12.11 4.79
CA LEU A 143 5.99 10.83 4.80
C LEU A 143 6.25 10.35 6.23
N ARG A 144 6.69 11.24 7.12
CA ARG A 144 6.85 10.94 8.55
C ARG A 144 5.53 10.55 9.21
N SER A 145 4.44 11.24 8.89
CA SER A 145 3.11 10.95 9.43
C SER A 145 2.60 9.58 8.99
N ALA A 146 2.84 9.20 7.73
CA ALA A 146 2.53 7.87 7.20
C ALA A 146 3.34 6.77 7.90
N LEU A 147 4.65 6.98 8.12
CA LEU A 147 5.50 6.03 8.86
C LEU A 147 4.97 5.78 10.28
N LYS A 148 4.61 6.85 11.00
CA LYS A 148 4.02 6.73 12.33
C LYS A 148 2.69 5.98 12.27
N SER A 149 1.86 6.28 11.28
CA SER A 149 0.54 5.66 11.10
C SER A 149 0.66 4.17 10.79
N HIS A 150 1.63 3.75 9.96
CA HIS A 150 1.92 2.33 9.73
C HIS A 150 2.33 1.59 11.00
N LYS A 151 3.19 2.19 11.83
CA LYS A 151 3.58 1.60 13.10
C LYS A 151 2.39 1.46 14.06
N GLN A 152 1.52 2.48 14.10
CA GLN A 152 0.36 2.47 14.99
C GLN A 152 -0.73 1.49 14.53
N LEU A 153 -0.93 1.33 13.23
CA LEU A 153 -1.82 0.29 12.68
C LEU A 153 -1.33 -1.10 13.07
N GLY A 154 -0.04 -1.41 12.88
CA GLY A 154 0.50 -2.72 13.27
C GLY A 154 0.37 -3.01 14.77
N VAL A 155 0.47 -1.99 15.65
CA VAL A 155 0.22 -2.17 17.10
C VAL A 155 -1.25 -2.44 17.39
N ILE A 156 -2.17 -1.75 16.72
CA ILE A 156 -3.61 -1.98 16.89
C ILE A 156 -3.97 -3.39 16.43
N ASP A 157 -3.42 -3.83 15.30
CA ASP A 157 -3.63 -5.18 14.80
C ASP A 157 -3.14 -6.20 15.85
N THR A 158 -1.92 -6.07 16.38
CA THR A 158 -1.39 -6.98 17.42
C THR A 158 -2.19 -6.97 18.72
N LEU A 159 -2.67 -5.81 19.17
CA LEU A 159 -3.48 -5.70 20.39
C LEU A 159 -4.87 -6.31 20.21
N SER A 160 -5.43 -6.21 19.00
CA SER A 160 -6.68 -6.89 18.65
C SER A 160 -6.48 -8.40 18.80
N TYR A 161 -5.41 -8.96 18.22
CA TYR A 161 -5.05 -10.38 18.35
C TYR A 161 -4.79 -10.80 19.82
N GLU A 162 -4.01 -10.04 20.58
CA GLU A 162 -3.74 -10.36 22.00
C GLU A 162 -5.01 -10.30 22.87
N SER A 163 -5.92 -9.36 22.61
CA SER A 163 -7.18 -9.26 23.35
C SER A 163 -8.12 -10.43 23.08
N ILE A 164 -8.12 -10.93 21.83
CA ILE A 164 -8.84 -12.14 21.45
C ILE A 164 -8.25 -13.35 22.19
N LEU A 165 -6.91 -13.48 22.22
CA LEU A 165 -6.22 -14.55 22.94
C LEU A 165 -6.42 -14.49 24.47
N SER A 166 -6.43 -13.31 25.08
CA SER A 166 -6.58 -13.16 26.54
C SER A 166 -8.01 -13.42 27.03
N ASN A 167 -9.02 -13.22 26.17
CA ASN A 167 -10.42 -13.54 26.50
C ASN A 167 -10.70 -15.05 26.46
N VAL A 168 -9.73 -15.87 26.05
CA VAL A 168 -9.85 -17.35 26.00
C VAL A 168 -9.38 -18.00 27.32
N ASP A 169 -8.64 -17.30 28.19
CA ASP A 169 -7.93 -17.90 29.33
C ASP A 169 -8.51 -17.63 30.74
N GLU A 170 -9.68 -16.97 30.88
CA GLU A 170 -10.33 -16.74 32.19
C GLU A 170 -11.72 -17.39 32.31
N GLU A 171 -11.77 -18.73 32.37
CA GLU A 171 -12.85 -19.44 33.06
C GLU A 171 -12.23 -20.44 34.04
N PRO A 172 -12.56 -20.38 35.35
CA PRO A 172 -11.90 -21.21 36.35
C PRO A 172 -12.28 -22.68 36.17
N LEU A 173 -11.24 -23.53 36.14
CA LEU A 173 -11.30 -24.99 36.14
C LEU A 173 -12.17 -25.49 37.31
N GLU A 174 -13.43 -25.81 37.04
CA GLU A 174 -14.12 -26.86 37.79
C GLU A 174 -13.73 -28.21 37.17
N ASP A 175 -13.23 -29.10 38.02
CA ASP A 175 -12.92 -30.49 37.72
C ASP A 175 -14.14 -31.19 37.09
N ASP A 176 -14.15 -31.37 35.78
CA ASP A 176 -14.64 -32.64 35.23
C ASP A 176 -13.96 -32.96 33.89
N ASP A 177 -13.52 -34.20 33.82
CA ASP A 177 -12.73 -34.78 32.76
C ASP A 177 -13.57 -34.82 31.47
N ASN A 178 -12.97 -34.35 30.36
CA ASN A 178 -13.38 -34.64 28.98
C ASN A 178 -14.53 -33.78 28.37
N SER A 179 -14.24 -32.51 28.07
CA SER A 179 -15.09 -31.63 27.24
C SER A 179 -14.40 -31.30 25.90
N SER A 180 -14.77 -32.06 24.87
CA SER A 180 -14.65 -31.66 23.47
C SER A 180 -15.59 -30.48 23.21
N VAL A 181 -15.06 -29.33 22.78
CA VAL A 181 -15.87 -28.23 22.24
C VAL A 181 -16.61 -28.77 21.01
N ASN A 182 -17.92 -29.01 21.15
CA ASN A 182 -18.80 -29.35 20.04
C ASN A 182 -19.03 -28.11 19.19
N LEU A 183 -18.08 -27.87 18.30
CA LEU A 183 -18.28 -27.09 17.09
C LEU A 183 -19.26 -27.88 16.20
N GLU A 184 -20.52 -27.45 16.09
CA GLU A 184 -21.43 -27.93 15.05
C GLU A 184 -21.00 -27.33 13.69
N ILE A 185 -19.83 -27.77 13.22
CA ILE A 185 -19.39 -27.53 11.84
C ILE A 185 -20.16 -28.50 10.97
N SER A 186 -20.75 -28.04 9.86
CA SER A 186 -21.13 -28.93 8.79
C SER A 186 -19.85 -29.50 8.14
N THR A 187 -19.31 -30.57 8.75
CA THR A 187 -18.15 -31.37 8.32
C THR A 187 -16.88 -30.58 7.92
N PRO A 188 -15.97 -30.27 8.85
CA PRO A 188 -14.66 -29.72 8.48
C PRO A 188 -13.90 -30.78 7.67
N VAL A 189 -13.31 -30.38 6.54
CA VAL A 189 -12.54 -31.27 5.67
C VAL A 189 -11.25 -31.69 6.38
N CYS A 190 -10.53 -30.71 6.92
CA CYS A 190 -9.31 -30.92 7.71
C CYS A 190 -8.94 -29.66 8.52
N LYS A 191 -8.00 -29.80 9.45
CA LYS A 191 -7.40 -28.66 10.15
C LYS A 191 -6.42 -27.94 9.21
N TYR A 192 -6.54 -26.62 9.11
CA TYR A 192 -5.62 -25.80 8.34
C TYR A 192 -4.27 -25.75 9.06
N ILE A 193 -3.20 -26.07 8.33
CA ILE A 193 -1.83 -25.94 8.80
C ILE A 193 -1.23 -24.76 8.04
N ASP A 194 -0.91 -23.69 8.76
CA ASP A 194 -0.25 -22.53 8.19
C ASP A 194 1.18 -22.89 7.77
N GLU A 195 1.42 -22.96 6.46
CA GLU A 195 2.72 -23.22 5.84
C GLU A 195 3.35 -21.93 5.27
N GLY A 196 2.79 -20.75 5.56
CA GLY A 196 3.21 -19.46 5.01
C GLY A 196 2.52 -19.07 3.71
N ASP A 197 1.31 -19.58 3.46
CA ASP A 197 0.51 -19.22 2.29
C ASP A 197 -0.17 -17.86 2.49
N GLU A 198 -0.10 -16.99 1.49
CA GLU A 198 -0.79 -15.69 1.53
C GLU A 198 -2.28 -15.87 1.21
N PRO A 199 -3.21 -15.44 2.09
CA PRO A 199 -4.63 -15.47 1.81
C PRO A 199 -4.99 -14.49 0.69
N ILE A 200 -5.92 -14.89 -0.16
CA ILE A 200 -6.32 -14.14 -1.36
C ILE A 200 -7.39 -13.12 -1.03
N VAL A 201 -8.38 -13.56 -0.26
CA VAL A 201 -9.37 -12.71 0.40
C VAL A 201 -9.42 -13.14 1.86
N CYS A 202 -9.55 -12.17 2.75
CA CYS A 202 -9.63 -12.44 4.17
C CYS A 202 -10.53 -11.41 4.86
N GLY A 203 -11.21 -11.86 5.90
CA GLY A 203 -11.89 -10.97 6.81
C GLY A 203 -12.39 -11.70 8.03
N GLU A 204 -13.09 -10.95 8.86
CA GLU A 204 -13.55 -11.38 10.16
C GLU A 204 -15.05 -11.10 10.23
N TYR A 205 -15.84 -12.10 10.62
CA TYR A 205 -17.28 -11.98 10.80
C TYR A 205 -17.72 -12.70 12.05
N GLU A 206 -18.33 -11.97 12.99
CA GLU A 206 -18.77 -12.52 14.29
C GLU A 206 -17.70 -13.37 15.00
N GLU A 207 -16.46 -12.87 15.08
CA GLU A 207 -15.32 -13.55 15.73
C GLU A 207 -14.87 -14.83 15.01
N LEU A 208 -15.31 -15.03 13.76
CA LEU A 208 -14.82 -16.05 12.85
C LEU A 208 -13.82 -15.42 11.88
N ASP A 209 -12.57 -15.88 11.94
CA ASP A 209 -11.55 -15.60 10.93
C ASP A 209 -11.88 -16.40 9.68
N VAL A 210 -12.18 -15.72 8.58
CA VAL A 210 -12.55 -16.33 7.31
C VAL A 210 -11.58 -15.88 6.24
N PHE A 211 -10.92 -16.83 5.60
CA PHE A 211 -10.02 -16.52 4.51
C PHE A 211 -9.99 -17.64 3.48
N VAL A 212 -9.63 -17.26 2.26
CA VAL A 212 -9.49 -18.21 1.16
C VAL A 212 -8.03 -18.26 0.74
N VAL A 213 -7.48 -19.47 0.71
CA VAL A 213 -6.11 -19.74 0.26
C VAL A 213 -6.13 -20.58 -1.01
N ILE A 214 -5.11 -20.43 -1.85
CA ILE A 214 -4.85 -21.37 -2.94
C ILE A 214 -3.58 -22.16 -2.62
N ARG A 215 -3.72 -23.47 -2.42
CA ARG A 215 -2.62 -24.40 -2.15
C ARG A 215 -2.69 -25.58 -3.09
N ASN A 216 -1.57 -25.99 -3.69
CA ASN A 216 -1.48 -27.20 -4.53
C ASN A 216 -2.56 -27.33 -5.63
N LYS A 217 -2.98 -26.20 -6.22
CA LYS A 217 -4.10 -26.08 -7.17
C LYS A 217 -5.50 -26.30 -6.58
N ASN A 218 -5.66 -26.24 -5.27
CA ASN A 218 -6.96 -26.20 -4.62
C ASN A 218 -7.21 -24.79 -4.09
N ALA A 219 -8.44 -24.29 -4.26
CA ALA A 219 -8.92 -23.16 -3.48
C ALA A 219 -9.64 -23.70 -2.24
N GLU A 220 -9.24 -23.23 -1.07
CA GLU A 220 -9.70 -23.72 0.22
C GLU A 220 -10.30 -22.56 1.03
N LEU A 221 -11.54 -22.73 1.50
CA LEU A 221 -12.22 -21.81 2.40
C LEU A 221 -11.89 -22.23 3.83
N VAL A 222 -11.14 -21.38 4.53
CA VAL A 222 -10.69 -21.62 5.89
C VAL A 222 -11.45 -20.73 6.85
N ILE A 223 -12.07 -21.34 7.85
CA ILE A 223 -12.79 -20.66 8.93
C ILE A 223 -12.19 -21.10 10.26
N ASN A 224 -11.68 -20.15 11.05
CA ASN A 224 -11.05 -20.40 12.36
C ASN A 224 -10.03 -21.55 12.35
N GLY A 225 -9.21 -21.60 11.29
CA GLY A 225 -8.16 -22.61 11.14
C GLY A 225 -8.66 -24.01 10.75
N TYR A 226 -9.88 -24.14 10.24
CA TYR A 226 -10.39 -25.36 9.63
C TYR A 226 -10.74 -25.12 8.17
N VAL A 227 -10.32 -26.04 7.30
CA VAL A 227 -10.77 -26.06 5.91
C VAL A 227 -12.20 -26.56 5.90
N CYS A 228 -13.14 -25.67 5.59
CA CYS A 228 -14.57 -25.96 5.59
C CYS A 228 -15.06 -26.38 4.21
N ASP A 229 -14.44 -25.87 3.14
CA ASP A 229 -14.72 -26.29 1.78
C ASP A 229 -13.45 -26.16 0.91
N ALA A 230 -13.33 -27.01 -0.10
CA ALA A 230 -12.17 -27.03 -0.98
C ALA A 230 -12.55 -27.51 -2.39
N ILE A 231 -12.05 -26.81 -3.41
CA ILE A 231 -12.24 -27.19 -4.81
C ILE A 231 -10.91 -27.24 -5.55
N GLU A 232 -10.73 -28.28 -6.36
CA GLU A 232 -9.58 -28.38 -7.27
C GLU A 232 -9.80 -27.43 -8.46
N LEU A 233 -8.85 -26.51 -8.65
CA LEU A 233 -8.80 -25.54 -9.73
C LEU A 233 -8.49 -26.28 -11.05
N THR A 234 -9.54 -26.85 -11.63
CA THR A 234 -9.59 -27.23 -13.05
C THR A 234 -9.82 -25.97 -13.89
N HIS A 235 -9.67 -26.02 -15.22
CA HIS A 235 -9.77 -24.86 -16.14
C HIS A 235 -11.17 -24.17 -16.19
N ASN A 236 -11.96 -24.20 -15.12
CA ASN A 236 -13.23 -23.51 -15.00
C ASN A 236 -13.01 -22.02 -14.73
N ASP A 237 -13.73 -21.20 -15.49
CA ASP A 237 -13.65 -19.73 -15.43
C ASP A 237 -14.38 -19.13 -14.20
N GLU A 238 -15.16 -19.93 -13.46
CA GLU A 238 -15.90 -19.51 -12.26
C GLU A 238 -16.01 -20.67 -11.26
N TYR A 239 -15.92 -20.39 -9.96
CA TYR A 239 -16.14 -21.37 -8.89
C TYR A 239 -16.62 -20.71 -7.60
N GLU A 240 -17.28 -21.49 -6.75
CA GLU A 240 -17.82 -21.05 -5.47
C GLU A 240 -17.40 -22.03 -4.36
N LEU A 241 -17.19 -21.50 -3.16
CA LEU A 241 -16.94 -22.27 -1.93
C LEU A 241 -17.96 -21.86 -0.88
N CYS A 242 -18.57 -22.84 -0.20
CA CYS A 242 -19.65 -22.60 0.74
C CYS A 242 -19.43 -23.34 2.06
N ALA A 243 -19.64 -22.66 3.18
CA ALA A 243 -19.57 -23.27 4.49
C ALA A 243 -20.66 -22.70 5.41
N ILE A 244 -21.19 -23.55 6.30
CA ILE A 244 -22.09 -23.09 7.37
C ILE A 244 -21.41 -23.37 8.71
N VAL A 245 -21.15 -22.30 9.46
CA VAL A 245 -20.51 -22.37 10.78
C VAL A 245 -21.38 -21.60 11.76
N ASN A 246 -21.81 -22.23 12.85
CA ASN A 246 -22.69 -21.61 13.86
C ASN A 246 -23.98 -21.01 13.26
N ASN A 247 -24.57 -21.67 12.25
CA ASN A 247 -25.76 -21.21 11.52
C ASN A 247 -25.55 -19.94 10.66
N ILE A 248 -24.30 -19.52 10.46
CA ILE A 248 -23.87 -18.42 9.59
C ILE A 248 -23.40 -19.03 8.26
N GLU A 249 -23.98 -18.55 7.15
CA GLU A 249 -23.60 -19.00 5.80
C GLU A 249 -22.46 -18.15 5.24
N PHE A 250 -21.32 -18.78 4.98
CA PHE A 250 -20.16 -18.20 4.31
C PHE A 250 -20.13 -18.63 2.85
N ASN A 251 -19.97 -17.67 1.96
CA ASN A 251 -19.91 -17.92 0.51
C ASN A 251 -18.76 -17.13 -0.11
N PHE A 252 -17.85 -17.84 -0.76
CA PHE A 252 -16.82 -17.26 -1.60
C PHE A 252 -17.15 -17.48 -3.07
N GLN A 253 -17.05 -16.42 -3.89
CA GLN A 253 -17.30 -16.47 -5.33
C GLN A 253 -16.08 -15.95 -6.10
N TYR A 254 -15.59 -16.76 -7.03
CA TYR A 254 -14.64 -16.35 -8.06
C TYR A 254 -15.34 -16.23 -9.41
N LYS A 255 -15.23 -15.06 -10.04
CA LYS A 255 -15.78 -14.76 -11.37
C LYS A 255 -14.71 -14.20 -12.28
N ARG A 256 -14.52 -14.83 -13.44
CA ARG A 256 -13.64 -14.33 -14.50
C ARG A 256 -14.48 -13.71 -15.62
N ASN A 257 -14.40 -12.40 -15.75
CA ASN A 257 -15.04 -11.66 -16.84
C ASN A 257 -14.01 -11.28 -17.92
N TYR A 258 -14.47 -10.97 -19.13
CA TYR A 258 -13.63 -10.51 -20.25
C TYR A 258 -12.78 -9.25 -19.95
N GLY A 259 -12.99 -8.58 -18.81
CA GLY A 259 -12.24 -7.39 -18.37
C GLY A 259 -11.46 -7.53 -17.07
N GLY A 260 -11.41 -8.72 -16.44
CA GLY A 260 -10.75 -8.89 -15.14
C GLY A 260 -11.22 -10.11 -14.35
N GLU A 261 -10.54 -10.37 -13.25
CA GLU A 261 -10.91 -11.39 -12.26
C GLU A 261 -11.49 -10.72 -11.02
N ALA A 262 -12.59 -11.22 -10.51
CA ALA A 262 -13.23 -10.70 -9.31
C ALA A 262 -13.51 -11.82 -8.32
N MET A 263 -13.14 -11.58 -7.07
CA MET A 263 -13.32 -12.47 -5.94
C MET A 263 -14.11 -11.76 -4.87
N TYR A 264 -15.10 -12.45 -4.31
CA TYR A 264 -15.99 -11.90 -3.30
C TYR A 264 -16.15 -12.90 -2.17
N LEU A 265 -16.06 -12.43 -0.93
CA LEU A 265 -16.29 -13.21 0.27
C LEU A 265 -17.48 -12.62 1.02
N TYR A 266 -18.48 -13.47 1.30
CA TYR A 266 -19.72 -13.10 1.95
C TYR A 266 -19.95 -13.90 3.22
N ALA A 267 -20.61 -13.28 4.20
CA ALA A 267 -21.26 -13.94 5.34
C ALA A 267 -22.70 -13.45 5.47
N GLU A 268 -23.67 -14.35 5.51
CA GLU A 268 -25.11 -14.03 5.55
C GLU A 268 -25.57 -13.03 4.48
N ASN A 269 -24.93 -13.04 3.30
CA ASN A 269 -25.10 -12.06 2.21
C ASN A 269 -24.50 -10.66 2.46
N GLU A 270 -23.79 -10.45 3.55
CA GLU A 270 -22.96 -9.27 3.78
C GLU A 270 -21.56 -9.48 3.18
N LEU A 271 -21.06 -8.51 2.40
CA LEU A 271 -19.73 -8.58 1.79
C LEU A 271 -18.66 -8.33 2.86
N ILE A 272 -17.88 -9.35 3.16
CA ILE A 272 -16.74 -9.29 4.08
C ILE A 272 -15.54 -8.64 3.39
N ASP A 273 -15.16 -9.17 2.22
CA ASP A 273 -14.00 -8.72 1.47
C ASP A 273 -14.18 -8.97 -0.03
N SER A 274 -13.45 -8.21 -0.85
CA SER A 274 -13.43 -8.41 -2.29
C SER A 274 -12.08 -8.03 -2.89
N LEU A 275 -11.63 -8.83 -3.85
CA LEU A 275 -10.44 -8.55 -4.65
C LEU A 275 -10.83 -8.47 -6.12
N ILE A 276 -10.55 -7.32 -6.74
CA ILE A 276 -10.78 -7.09 -8.18
C ILE A 276 -9.42 -6.89 -8.84
N ILE A 277 -9.12 -7.72 -9.82
CA ILE A 277 -7.89 -7.72 -10.62
C ILE A 277 -8.29 -7.35 -12.05
N ASP A 278 -8.16 -6.07 -12.37
CA ASP A 278 -8.33 -5.56 -13.73
C ASP A 278 -7.06 -5.85 -14.56
N PHE A 279 -7.22 -6.39 -15.77
CA PHE A 279 -6.11 -6.68 -16.71
C PHE A 279 -5.72 -5.46 -17.56
#